data_AF-A0A7T5JT02-F1
#
_entry.id   AF-A0A7T5JT02-F1
#
_cell.length_a   1.000
_cell.length_b   1.000
_cell.length_c   1.000
_cell.angle_alpha   90.00
_cell.angle_beta   90.00
_cell.angle_gamma   90.00
#
_symmetry.space_group_name_H-M   'P 1'
#
loop_
_entity.id
_entity.type
_entity.pdbx_description
1 polymer ?
#
loop_
_entity_poly.entity_id
_entity_poly.type
_entity_poly.pdbx_seq_one_letter_code
_entity_poly.pdbx_strand_id
1 'polypeptide(L)' 'MLSNHTIQTLRQLKLGAMADAYTRQIEDPNSQNYSFEERFGLLVDHEWTHRENQRQNRLVRTHT' A
#
# COMPACT_ATOMS: atom_id res chain seq x y z
N MET A 1 6.97 -6.60 17.44
CA MET A 1 7.78 -5.38 17.20
C MET A 1 8.66 -5.48 15.93
N LEU A 2 8.19 -6.14 14.85
CA LEU A 2 8.82 -6.07 13.53
C LEU A 2 7.92 -5.32 12.53
N SER A 3 6.61 -5.63 12.55
CA SER A 3 5.58 -4.99 11.74
C SER A 3 5.54 -3.46 11.87
N ASN A 4 5.59 -2.94 13.10
CA ASN A 4 5.60 -1.48 13.33
C ASN A 4 6.83 -0.80 12.71
N HIS A 5 8.00 -1.44 12.76
CA HIS A 5 9.20 -0.91 12.12
C HIS A 5 9.04 -0.90 10.60
N THR A 6 8.55 -2.00 10.01
CA THR A 6 8.28 -2.08 8.56
C THR A 6 7.28 -1.00 8.11
N ILE A 7 6.17 -0.80 8.83
CA ILE A 7 5.17 0.23 8.52
C ILE A 7 5.81 1.63 8.55
N GLN A 8 6.60 1.93 9.57
CA GLN A 8 7.30 3.21 9.68
C GLN A 8 8.29 3.42 8.51
N THR A 9 9.06 2.39 8.17
CA THR A 9 10.00 2.44 7.04
C THR A 9 9.28 2.65 5.71
N LEU A 10 8.17 1.96 5.46
CA LEU A 10 7.34 2.17 4.26
C LEU A 10 6.85 3.63 4.17
N ARG A 11 6.42 4.22 5.29
CA ARG A 11 6.03 5.63 5.34
C ARG A 11 7.20 6.57 5.03
N GLN A 12 8.39 6.30 5.57
CA GLN A 12 9.61 7.08 5.28
C GLN A 12 10.01 7.00 3.80
N LEU A 13 9.83 5.83 3.18
CA LEU A 13 10.07 5.61 1.75
C LEU A 13 8.97 6.21 0.84
N LYS A 14 7.99 6.91 1.40
CA LYS A 14 6.83 7.46 0.68
C LYS A 14 5.99 6.37 -0.02
N LEU A 15 5.91 5.18 0.59
CA LEU A 15 5.06 4.05 0.20
C LEU A 15 3.87 3.97 1.16
N GLY A 16 3.14 5.08 1.29
CA GLY A 16 2.10 5.24 2.32
C GLY A 16 0.92 4.28 2.13
N ALA A 17 0.46 4.11 0.90
CA ALA A 17 -0.66 3.22 0.61
C ALA A 17 -0.24 1.75 0.76
N MET A 18 1.03 1.41 0.49
CA MET A 18 1.59 0.10 0.82
C MET A 18 1.59 -0.15 2.32
N ALA A 19 1.98 0.84 3.13
CA ALA A 19 2.01 0.73 4.59
C ALA A 19 0.61 0.48 5.17
N ASP A 20 -0.40 1.16 4.64
CA ASP A 20 -1.79 1.01 5.08
C ASP A 20 -2.38 -0.35 4.62
N ALA A 21 -2.02 -0.83 3.42
CA ALA A 21 -2.39 -2.18 2.97
C ALA A 21 -1.71 -3.28 3.82
N TYR A 22 -0.44 -3.08 4.18
CA TYR A 22 0.30 -4.03 5.02
C TYR A 22 -0.28 -4.10 6.44
N THR A 23 -0.68 -2.95 7.00
CA THR A 23 -1.38 -2.90 8.30
C THR A 23 -2.68 -3.71 8.24
N ARG A 24 -3.49 -3.52 7.19
CA ARG A 24 -4.73 -4.30 6.99
C ARG A 24 -4.47 -5.80 6.84
N GLN A 25 -3.44 -6.21 6.09
CA GLN A 25 -3.09 -7.63 5.97
C GLN A 25 -2.72 -8.24 7.32
N ILE A 26 -2.04 -7.52 8.21
CA ILE A 26 -1.70 -8.01 9.55
C ILE A 26 -2.95 -8.17 10.42
N GLU A 27 -3.90 -7.26 10.30
CA GLU A 27 -5.14 -7.26 11.07
C GLU A 27 -6.18 -8.27 10.55
N ASP A 28 -6.12 -8.63 9.27
CA ASP A 28 -7.03 -9.59 8.63
C ASP A 28 -6.50 -11.04 8.71
N PRO A 29 -7.14 -11.94 9.46
CA PRO A 29 -6.76 -13.36 9.53
C PRO A 29 -6.83 -14.07 8.18
N ASN A 30 -7.71 -13.62 7.26
CA ASN A 30 -7.88 -14.24 5.95
C ASN A 30 -6.70 -13.98 5.01
N SER A 31 -5.86 -12.97 5.31
CA SER A 31 -4.67 -12.69 4.52
C SER A 31 -3.68 -13.87 4.53
N GLN A 32 -3.72 -14.72 5.56
CA GLN A 32 -2.87 -15.90 5.69
C GLN A 32 -3.25 -17.02 4.72
N ASN A 33 -4.44 -16.96 4.12
CA ASN A 33 -4.88 -17.93 3.10
C ASN A 33 -4.14 -17.76 1.76
N TYR A 34 -3.51 -16.59 1.55
CA TYR A 34 -2.70 -16.31 0.38
C TYR A 34 -1.23 -16.68 0.64
N SER A 35 -0.52 -17.04 -0.42
CA SER A 35 0.94 -17.14 -0.40
C SER A 35 1.58 -15.77 -0.11
N PHE A 36 2.86 -15.78 0.27
CA PHE A 36 3.61 -14.54 0.45
C PHE A 36 3.67 -13.71 -0.83
N GLU A 37 3.89 -14.35 -1.99
CA GLU A 37 4.01 -13.65 -3.28
C GLU A 37 2.69 -12.95 -3.65
N GLU A 38 1.56 -13.60 -3.44
CA GLU A 38 0.24 -13.00 -3.65
C GLU A 38 0.00 -11.82 -2.71
N ARG A 39 0.28 -11.99 -1.40
CA ARG A 39 0.18 -10.89 -0.44
C ARG A 39 1.05 -9.71 -0.85
N PHE A 40 2.29 -9.97 -1.24
CA PHE A 40 3.24 -8.94 -1.65
C PHE A 40 2.79 -8.23 -2.93
N GLY A 41 2.30 -8.98 -3.93
CA GLY A 41 1.70 -8.42 -5.14
C GLY A 41 0.57 -7.45 -4.82
N LEU A 42 -0.36 -7.83 -3.94
CA LEU A 42 -1.46 -6.96 -3.50
C LEU A 42 -0.98 -5.66 -2.84
N LEU A 43 0.12 -5.70 -2.08
CA LEU A 43 0.70 -4.50 -1.47
C LEU A 43 1.27 -3.55 -2.53
N VAL A 44 1.98 -4.10 -3.52
CA VAL A 44 2.56 -3.33 -4.63
C VAL A 44 1.46 -2.72 -5.50
N ASP A 45 0.44 -3.51 -5.85
CA ASP A 45 -0.69 -3.06 -6.66
C ASP A 45 -1.47 -1.93 -5.99
N HIS A 46 -1.66 -2.02 -4.67
CA HIS A 46 -2.34 -0.98 -3.91
C HIS A 46 -1.58 0.36 -3.94
N GLU A 47 -0.25 0.32 -3.78
CA GLU A 47 0.59 1.53 -3.87
C GLU A 47 0.62 2.10 -5.29
N TRP A 48 0.75 1.24 -6.30
CA TRP A 48 0.73 1.64 -7.70
C TRP A 48 -0.58 2.34 -8.07
N THR A 49 -1.71 1.71 -7.74
CA THR A 49 -3.05 2.24 -8.01
C THR A 49 -3.25 3.59 -7.32
N HIS A 50 -2.80 3.73 -6.07
CA HIS A 50 -2.88 4.98 -5.34
C HIS A 50 -2.07 6.11 -6.01
N ARG A 51 -0.84 5.83 -6.47
CA ARG A 51 0.00 6.80 -7.18
C ARG A 51 -0.63 7.22 -8.50
N GLU A 52 -1.19 6.27 -9.25
CA GLU A 52 -1.85 6.54 -10.51
C GLU A 52 -3.09 7.41 -10.30
N ASN A 53 -3.93 7.10 -9.32
CA ASN A 53 -5.08 7.92 -8.95
C ASN A 53 -4.68 9.34 -8.55
N GLN A 54 -3.59 9.51 -7.79
CA GLN A 54 -3.07 10.84 -7.47
C GLN A 54 -2.59 11.60 -8.71
N ARG A 55 -1.95 10.92 -9.66
CA ARG A 55 -1.51 11.51 -10.92
C ARG A 55 -2.71 12.00 -11.73
N GLN A 56 -3.75 11.18 -11.87
CA GLN A 56 -4.99 11.54 -12.55
C GLN A 56 -5.69 12.73 -11.88
N ASN A 57 -5.81 12.71 -10.56
CA ASN A 57 -6.43 13.81 -9.81
C ASN A 57 -5.68 15.14 -9.97
N ARG A 58 -4.35 15.11 -10.10
CA ARG A 58 -3.57 16.32 -10.40
C ARG A 58 -3.87 16.84 -11.80
N LEU A 59 -3.97 15.96 -12.80
CA LEU A 59 -4.31 16.34 -14.18
C LEU A 59 -5.70 16.96 -14.28
N VAL A 60 -6.70 16.35 -13.64
CA VAL A 60 -8.07 16.91 -13.63
C VAL A 60 -8.07 18.31 -13.00
N ARG A 61 -7.41 18.49 -11.86
CA ARG A 61 -7.31 19.79 -11.18
C ARG A 61 -6.53 20.85 -11.95
N THR A 62 -5.59 20.47 -12.82
CA THR A 62 -4.89 21.45 -13.67
C THR A 62 -5.71 21.90 -14.88
N HIS A 63 -6.73 21.13 -15.26
CA HIS A 63 -7.59 21.42 -16.41
C HIS A 63 -8.94 22.04 -16.05
N THR A 64 -9.22 22.26 -14.77
CA THR A 64 -10.44 22.92 -14.25
C THR A 64 -10.05 24.18 -13.50
#